data_AF-A0A2M8QTL1-F1
#
_entry.id   AF-A0A2M8QTL1-F1
#
_cell.length_a   1.000
_cell.length_b   1.000
_cell.length_c   1.000
_cell.angle_alpha   90.00
_cell.angle_beta   90.00
_cell.angle_gamma   90.00
#
_symmetry.space_group_name_H-M   'P 1'
#
loop_
_entity.id
_entity.type
_entity.pdbx_description
1 polymer ?
#
loop_
_entity_poly.entity_id
_entity_poly.type
_entity_poly.pdbx_seq_one_letter_code
_entity_poly.pdbx_strand_id
1 'polypeptide(L)' 'MEDLNYLLKREQEELLRARNAHNPAARRAHQRLAQGYAARIRRHPHPYRSRRADGSTPFNPFPFNVEGGAA' A
#
# COMPACT_ATOMS: atom_id res chain seq x y z
N MET A 1 11.10 -6.01 -8.06
CA MET A 1 9.81 -5.55 -7.51
C MET A 1 10.07 -5.19 -6.05
N GLU A 2 9.72 -3.99 -5.62
CA GLU A 2 9.94 -3.59 -4.21
C GLU A 2 8.95 -4.29 -3.29
N ASP A 3 9.36 -4.59 -2.05
CA ASP A 3 8.48 -5.23 -1.07
C ASP A 3 7.39 -4.24 -0.58
N LEU A 4 6.13 -4.67 -0.61
CA LEU A 4 5.00 -3.89 -0.11
C LEU A 4 5.17 -3.56 1.38
N ASN A 5 5.69 -4.48 2.19
CA ASN A 5 5.92 -4.25 3.62
C ASN A 5 6.96 -3.16 3.85
N TYR A 6 8.00 -3.12 3.03
CA TYR A 6 8.98 -2.05 3.05
C TYR A 6 8.33 -0.70 2.72
N LEU A 7 7.53 -0.63 1.66
CA LEU A 7 6.85 0.61 1.26
C LEU A 7 5.91 1.13 2.35
N LEU A 8 5.11 0.24 2.95
CA LEU A 8 4.21 0.57 4.06
C LEU A 8 4.98 1.09 5.29
N LYS A 9 6.05 0.38 5.67
CA LYS A 9 6.89 0.79 6.80
C LYS A 9 7.49 2.19 6.57
N ARG A 10 8.04 2.44 5.37
CA ARG A 10 8.63 3.74 5.04
C ARG A 10 7.59 4.87 5.01
N GLU A 11 6.41 4.62 4.45
CA GLU A 11 5.31 5.60 4.48
C GLU A 11 4.96 6.00 5.92
N GLN A 12 4.78 5.02 6.81
CA GLN A 12 4.46 5.27 8.22
C GLN A 12 5.56 6.03 8.96
N GLU A 13 6.83 5.66 8.75
CA GLU A 13 7.97 6.38 9.33
C GLU A 13 7.99 7.85 8.90
N GLU A 14 7.79 8.14 7.62
CA GLU A 14 7.79 9.52 7.11
C GLU A 14 6.58 10.32 7.62
N LEU A 15 5.40 9.70 7.76
CA LEU A 15 4.24 10.36 8.38
C LEU A 15 4.51 10.72 9.85
N LEU A 16 5.12 9.81 10.61
CA LEU A 16 5.51 10.06 12.00
C LEU A 16 6.56 11.17 12.10
N ARG A 17 7.56 11.16 11.22
CA ARG A 17 8.57 12.22 11.14
C ARG A 17 7.96 13.57 10.77
N ALA A 18 7.00 13.61 9.83
CA ALA A 18 6.28 14.84 9.49
C ALA A 18 5.51 15.40 10.70
N ARG A 19 4.84 14.53 11.46
CA ARG A 19 4.09 14.91 12.68
C ARG A 19 5.01 15.47 13.76
N ASN A 20 6.19 14.87 13.92
CA ASN A 20 7.15 15.24 14.96
C ASN A 20 8.12 16.36 14.52
N ALA A 21 8.11 16.78 13.25
CA ALA A 21 9.01 17.80 12.73
C ALA A 21 8.77 19.17 13.39
N HIS A 22 9.83 19.72 13.97
CA HIS A 22 9.82 21.02 14.64
C HIS A 22 9.81 22.20 13.66
N ASN A 23 10.22 21.99 12.41
CA ASN A 23 10.25 23.05 11.41
C ASN A 23 9.30 22.76 10.22
N PRO A 24 8.65 23.78 9.63
CA PRO A 24 7.71 23.59 8.53
C PRO A 24 8.33 22.99 7.26
N ALA A 25 9.62 23.27 6.99
CA ALA A 25 10.31 22.77 5.80
C ALA A 25 10.52 21.25 5.85
N ALA A 26 10.98 20.74 6.98
CA ALA A 26 11.15 19.32 7.27
C ALA A 26 9.81 18.60 7.29
N ARG A 27 8.77 19.20 7.87
CA ARG A 27 7.40 18.67 7.79
C ARG A 27 6.98 18.44 6.34
N ARG A 28 7.14 19.46 5.49
CA ARG A 28 6.81 19.37 4.06
C ARG A 28 7.67 18.33 3.33
N ALA A 29 8.96 18.23 3.66
CA ALA A 29 9.85 17.22 3.08
C ALA A 29 9.38 15.80 3.41
N HIS A 30 9.11 15.50 4.67
CA HIS A 30 8.59 14.20 5.11
C HIS A 30 7.21 13.90 4.52
N GLN A 31 6.32 14.89 4.42
CA GLN A 31 5.03 14.73 3.74
C GLN A 31 5.17 14.34 2.27
N ARG A 32 6.10 14.97 1.54
CA ARG A 32 6.36 14.62 0.13
C ARG A 32 6.92 13.21 -0.01
N LEU A 33 7.81 12.80 0.89
CA LEU A 33 8.33 11.42 0.90
C LEU A 33 7.21 10.41 1.17
N ALA A 34 6.36 10.66 2.18
CA ALA A 34 5.19 9.82 2.46
C ALA A 34 4.25 9.71 1.25
N GLN A 35 3.94 10.83 0.57
CA GLN A 35 3.14 10.84 -0.66
C GLN A 35 3.78 10.01 -1.78
N GLY A 36 5.11 10.04 -1.90
CA GLY A 36 5.86 9.22 -2.85
C GLY A 36 5.72 7.72 -2.57
N TYR A 37 5.81 7.31 -1.30
CA TYR A 37 5.56 5.93 -0.90
C TYR A 37 4.10 5.53 -1.13
N ALA A 38 3.13 6.38 -0.77
CA ALA A 38 1.71 6.17 -1.02
C ALA A 38 1.39 5.94 -2.51
N ALA A 39 2.06 6.66 -3.40
CA ALA A 39 1.91 6.48 -4.85
C ALA A 39 2.47 5.13 -5.32
N ARG A 40 3.60 4.68 -4.78
CA ARG A 40 4.20 3.37 -5.07
C ARG A 40 3.35 2.23 -4.53
N ILE A 41 2.80 2.36 -3.32
CA ILE A 41 1.87 1.39 -2.72
C ILE A 41 0.64 1.21 -3.60
N ARG A 42 0.02 2.30 -4.06
CA ARG A 42 -1.14 2.26 -4.97
C ARG A 42 -0.84 1.59 -6.31
N ARG A 43 0.41 1.66 -6.78
CA ARG A 43 0.89 1.02 -8.01
C ARG A 43 1.48 -0.37 -7.76
N HIS A 44 1.59 -0.79 -6.50
CA HIS A 44 2.22 -2.05 -6.15
C HIS A 44 1.31 -3.20 -6.59
N PRO A 45 1.81 -4.13 -7.42
CA PRO A 45 1.02 -5.28 -7.83
C PRO A 45 0.77 -6.16 -6.61
N HIS A 46 -0.48 -6.18 -6.15
CA HIS A 46 -0.88 -6.98 -5.01
C HIS A 46 -0.67 -8.46 -5.33
N PRO A 47 0.29 -9.14 -4.67
CA PRO A 47 0.63 -10.53 -4.98
C PRO A 47 -0.52 -11.50 -4.78
N TYR A 48 -1.60 -11.04 -4.15
CA TYR A 48 -2.82 -11.78 -3.82
C TYR A 48 -4.04 -11.35 -4.66
N ARG A 49 -4.01 -10.19 -5.34
CA ARG A 49 -5.14 -9.67 -6.14
C ARG A 49 -4.84 -9.51 -7.62
N SER A 50 -3.57 -9.48 -8.01
CA SER A 50 -3.16 -9.39 -9.39
C SER A 50 -3.27 -10.78 -10.05
N ARG A 51 -3.92 -10.83 -11.22
CA ARG A 51 -3.98 -12.03 -12.04
C ARG A 51 -2.57 -12.36 -12.53
N ARG A 52 -2.09 -13.58 -12.30
CA ARG A 52 -0.82 -14.06 -12.83
C ARG A 52 -0.93 -14.26 -14.35
N ALA A 53 0.22 -14.34 -15.03
CA ALA A 53 0.28 -14.54 -16.49
C ALA A 53 -0.34 -15.87 -16.94
N ASP A 54 -0.40 -16.85 -16.04
CA ASP A 54 -1.06 -18.16 -16.23
C ASP A 54 -2.58 -18.10 -16.01
N GLY A 55 -3.15 -16.93 -15.72
CA GLY A 55 -4.57 -16.73 -15.47
C GLY A 55 -5.02 -17.02 -14.04
N SER A 56 -4.15 -17.52 -13.17
CA SER A 56 -4.50 -17.82 -11.77
C SER A 56 -4.54 -16.56 -10.90
N THR A 57 -5.50 -16.49 -9.98
CA THR A 57 -5.55 -15.48 -8.92
C THR A 57 -5.08 -16.10 -7.59
N PRO A 58 -3.95 -15.65 -7.04
CA PRO A 58 -3.31 -16.28 -5.88
C PRO A 58 -4.08 -16.16 -4.56
N PHE A 59 -5.08 -15.29 -4.45
CA PHE A 59 -5.97 -15.27 -3.28
C PHE A 59 -7.42 -15.08 -3.70
N ASN A 60 -8.20 -16.14 -3.53
CA ASN A 60 -9.65 -16.07 -3.54
C ASN A 60 -10.15 -16.07 -2.08
N PRO A 61 -10.64 -14.95 -1.52
CA PRO A 61 -11.23 -14.94 -0.19
C PRO A 61 -12.55 -15.73 -0.12
N PHE A 62 -13.15 -16.06 -1.26
CA PHE A 62 -14.40 -16.82 -1.39
C PHE A 62 -14.26 -17.89 -2.49
N PRO A 63 -13.52 -18.99 -2.23
CA PRO A 63 -13.21 -20.03 -3.22
C PRO A 63 -14.42 -20.69 -3.90
N PHE A 64 -15.64 -20.43 -3.42
CA PHE A 64 -16.87 -21.11 -3.83
C PHE A 64 -17.98 -20.19 -4.34
N ASN A 65 -17.71 -18.92 -4.67
CA ASN A 65 -18.73 -17.97 -5.18
C ASN A 65 -20.05 -18.00 -4.37
N VAL A 66 -20.01 -17.69 -3.07
CA VAL A 66 -21.25 -17.40 -2.34
C VAL A 66 -21.64 -15.96 -2.67
N GLU A 67 -22.29 -15.77 -3.83
CA GLU A 67 -23.25 -14.67 -3.97
C GLU A 67 -24.29 -14.86 -2.86
N GLY A 68 -24.33 -13.99 -1.87
CA GLY A 68 -25.22 -14.23 -0.73
C GLY A 68 -25.06 -13.26 0.42
N GLY A 69 -25.18 -11.97 0.11
CA GLY A 69 -25.34 -10.92 1.12
C GLY A 69 -26.51 -10.00 0.77
N ALA A 70 -27.57 -10.54 0.18
CA ALA A 70 -28.89 -9.95 0.32
C ALA A 70 -29.44 -10.44 1.67
N ALA A 71 -29.40 -9.58 2.67
CA ALA A 71 -30.23 -9.64 3.87
C ALA A 71 -30.61 -8.21 4.23
#